data_AF-A0A1H9SLM1-F1
#
_entry.id   AF-A0A1H9SLM1-F1
#
_cell.length_a   1.000
_cell.length_b   1.000
_cell.length_c   1.000
_cell.angle_alpha   90.00
_cell.angle_beta   90.00
_cell.angle_gamma   90.00
#
_symmetry.space_group_name_H-M   'P 1'
#
loop_
_entity.id
_entity.type
_entity.pdbx_description
1 polymer ?
#
loop_
_entity_poly.entity_id
_entity_poly.type
_entity_poly.pdbx_seq_one_letter_code
_entity_poly.pdbx_strand_id
1 'polypeptide(L)'
;GDIFRLCKSKEQAFKRLAIWYNEVESCEIDYFRTVARSIQSHYLYILNFFINRSTNASAESFNAKIKAFRATSRGVRDIKFFLFRLSKIYA
;
A
#
# COMPACT_ATOMS: atom_id res chain seq x y z
N GLY A 1 -4.55 1.23 -12.88
CA GLY A 1 -5.47 1.34 -11.72
C GLY A 1 -6.81 0.66 -11.94
N ASP A 2 -7.13 0.28 -13.18
CA ASP A 2 -8.49 -0.14 -13.56
C ASP A 2 -8.96 -1.43 -12.91
N ILE A 3 -8.07 -2.35 -12.57
CA ILE A 3 -8.44 -3.58 -11.82
C ILE A 3 -9.10 -3.21 -10.49
N PHE A 4 -8.54 -2.27 -9.74
CA PHE A 4 -9.07 -1.85 -8.44
C PHE A 4 -10.30 -0.95 -8.54
N ARG A 5 -10.47 -0.24 -9.66
CA ARG A 5 -11.63 0.66 -9.88
C ARG A 5 -12.84 -0.07 -10.48
N LEU A 6 -12.60 -0.98 -11.44
CA LEU A 6 -13.63 -1.60 -12.26
C LEU A 6 -14.07 -2.96 -11.72
N CYS A 7 -13.18 -3.71 -11.05
CA CYS A 7 -13.55 -5.02 -10.53
C CYS A 7 -14.40 -4.88 -9.27
N LYS A 8 -15.52 -5.62 -9.25
CA LYS A 8 -16.46 -5.61 -8.13
C LYS A 8 -16.31 -6.80 -7.18
N SER A 9 -15.70 -7.89 -7.63
CA SER A 9 -15.52 -9.12 -6.86
C SER A 9 -14.09 -9.66 -6.94
N LYS A 10 -13.76 -10.57 -6.01
CA LYS A 10 -12.45 -11.20 -5.89
C LYS A 10 -12.10 -12.02 -7.14
N GLU A 11 -13.09 -12.70 -7.72
CA GLU A 11 -12.95 -13.55 -8.90
C GLU A 11 -12.68 -12.72 -10.16
N GLN A 12 -13.35 -11.57 -10.29
CA GLN A 12 -13.13 -10.67 -11.42
C GLN A 12 -11.72 -10.05 -11.36
N ALA A 13 -11.31 -9.62 -10.16
CA ALA A 13 -9.97 -9.10 -9.92
C ALA A 13 -8.89 -10.16 -10.16
N PHE A 14 -9.12 -11.40 -9.72
CA PHE A 14 -8.22 -12.54 -9.94
C PHE A 14 -7.97 -12.77 -11.43
N LYS A 15 -9.04 -12.83 -12.24
CA LYS A 15 -8.91 -13.03 -13.69
C LYS A 15 -8.15 -11.89 -14.37
N ARG A 16 -8.43 -10.64 -13.98
CA ARG A 16 -7.74 -9.47 -14.55
C ARG A 16 -6.26 -9.40 -14.15
N LEU A 17 -5.93 -9.77 -12.91
CA LEU A 17 -4.54 -9.87 -12.47
C LEU A 17 -3.79 -10.96 -13.21
N ALA A 18 -4.41 -12.13 -13.45
CA ALA A 18 -3.79 -13.20 -14.22
C ALA A 18 -3.46 -12.76 -15.66
N ILE A 19 -4.37 -12.02 -16.33
CA ILE A 19 -4.10 -11.44 -17.64
C ILE A 19 -2.92 -10.46 -17.57
N TRP A 20 -2.89 -9.61 -16.55
CA TRP A 20 -1.78 -8.66 -16.36
C TRP A 20 -0.42 -9.37 -16.16
N TYR A 21 -0.38 -10.50 -15.45
CA TYR A 21 0.85 -11.28 -15.32
C TYR A 21 1.37 -11.79 -16.67
N ASN A 22 0.49 -12.28 -17.53
CA ASN A 22 0.87 -12.73 -18.87
C ASN A 22 1.45 -11.59 -19.71
N GLU A 23 0.86 -10.39 -19.63
CA GLU A 23 1.37 -9.19 -20.30
C GLU A 23 2.73 -8.74 -19.75
N VAL A 24 2.95 -8.86 -18.44
CA VAL A 24 4.24 -8.54 -17.83
C VAL A 24 5.32 -9.52 -18.26
N GLU A 25 4.97 -10.80 -18.36
CA GLU A 25 5.88 -11.85 -18.82
C GLU A 25 6.24 -11.68 -20.30
N SER A 26 5.29 -11.28 -21.14
CA SER A 26 5.52 -11.02 -22.57
C SER A 26 6.33 -9.76 -22.85
N CYS A 27 6.36 -8.80 -21.92
CA CYS A 27 7.12 -7.57 -22.07
C CYS A 27 8.64 -7.75 -21.86
N GLU A 28 9.11 -8.89 -21.33
CA GLU A 28 10.53 -9.23 -21.11
C GLU A 28 11.37 -8.17 -20.34
N ILE A 29 10.72 -7.28 -19.58
CA ILE A 29 11.39 -6.24 -18.79
C ILE A 29 11.69 -6.78 -17.37
N ASP A 30 12.98 -6.91 -17.04
CA ASP A 30 13.42 -7.46 -15.75
C ASP A 30 12.94 -6.67 -14.52
N TYR A 31 12.77 -5.35 -14.63
CA TYR A 31 12.20 -4.54 -13.54
C TYR A 31 10.79 -5.00 -13.15
N PHE A 32 9.98 -5.42 -14.13
CA PHE A 32 8.63 -5.90 -13.86
C PHE A 32 8.61 -7.30 -13.25
N ARG A 33 9.62 -8.14 -13.46
CA ARG A 33 9.73 -9.44 -12.76
C ARG A 33 9.80 -9.27 -11.25
N THR A 34 10.57 -8.30 -10.77
CA THR A 34 10.68 -8.04 -9.31
C THR A 34 9.34 -7.59 -8.74
N VAL A 35 8.64 -6.70 -9.44
CA VAL A 35 7.30 -6.22 -9.05
C VAL A 35 6.29 -7.37 -9.07
N ALA A 36 6.28 -8.18 -10.13
CA ALA A 36 5.42 -9.34 -10.29
C ALA A 36 5.60 -10.34 -9.14
N ARG A 37 6.85 -10.67 -8.76
CA ARG A 37 7.14 -11.55 -7.61
C ARG A 37 6.61 -10.98 -6.29
N SER A 38 6.74 -9.68 -6.08
CA SER A 38 6.21 -9.02 -4.87
C SER A 38 4.69 -9.07 -4.81
N ILE A 39 4.01 -8.79 -5.92
CA ILE A 39 2.54 -8.89 -6.03
C ILE A 39 2.09 -10.34 -5.81
N GLN A 40 2.85 -11.33 -6.29
CA GLN A 40 2.54 -12.74 -6.12
C GLN A 40 2.65 -13.16 -4.64
N SER A 41 3.67 -12.70 -3.94
CA SER A 41 3.86 -12.96 -2.50
C SER A 41 2.71 -12.41 -1.65
N HIS A 42 2.15 -11.26 -2.04
CA HIS A 42 1.05 -10.59 -1.32
C HIS A 42 -0.32 -10.76 -1.98
N TYR A 43 -0.45 -11.71 -2.90
CA TYR A 43 -1.60 -11.81 -3.80
C TYR A 43 -2.94 -11.96 -3.06
N LEU A 44 -2.97 -12.79 -2.01
CA LEU A 44 -4.17 -13.00 -1.20
C LEU A 44 -4.61 -11.71 -0.47
N TYR A 45 -3.65 -10.95 0.04
CA TYR A 45 -3.91 -9.68 0.72
C TYR A 45 -4.45 -8.64 -0.24
N ILE A 46 -3.85 -8.56 -1.44
CA ILE A 46 -4.31 -7.67 -2.52
C ILE A 46 -5.75 -8.00 -2.92
N LEU A 47 -6.08 -9.29 -3.05
CA LEU A 47 -7.44 -9.71 -3.40
C LEU A 47 -8.46 -9.48 -2.26
N ASN A 48 -8.03 -9.48 -1.01
CA ASN A 48 -8.92 -9.16 0.13
C ASN A 48 -9.41 -7.71 0.10
N PHE A 49 -8.76 -6.81 -0.64
CA PHE A 49 -9.31 -5.49 -0.95
C PHE A 49 -10.74 -5.58 -1.50
N PHE A 50 -11.08 -6.56 -2.32
CA PHE A 50 -12.40 -6.65 -2.95
C PHE A 50 -13.50 -7.17 -2.00
N ILE A 51 -13.16 -7.56 -0.77
CA ILE A 51 -14.12 -7.98 0.25
C ILE A 51 -14.65 -6.74 0.99
N ASN A 52 -13.75 -6.02 1.67
CA ASN A 52 -14.12 -4.88 2.54
C ASN A 52 -13.78 -3.52 1.93
N ARG A 53 -13.09 -3.47 0.78
CA ARG A 53 -12.56 -2.26 0.13
C ARG A 53 -11.78 -1.33 1.06
N SER A 54 -11.17 -1.90 2.11
CA SER A 54 -10.31 -1.17 3.02
C SER A 54 -9.06 -0.69 2.27
N THR A 55 -8.84 0.62 2.25
CA THR A 55 -7.66 1.24 1.61
C THR A 55 -6.61 1.61 2.67
N ASN A 56 -5.35 1.68 2.25
CA ASN A 56 -4.25 2.15 3.09
C ASN A 56 -4.23 3.68 3.28
N ALA A 57 -5.21 4.41 2.72
CA ALA A 57 -5.21 5.87 2.66
C ALA A 57 -5.13 6.53 4.05
N SER A 58 -5.85 6.00 5.03
CA SER A 58 -5.80 6.51 6.41
C SER A 58 -4.43 6.32 7.05
N ALA A 59 -3.79 5.17 6.82
CA ALA A 59 -2.45 4.89 7.32
C ALA A 59 -1.38 5.73 6.59
N GLU A 60 -1.53 5.96 5.29
CA GLU A 60 -0.66 6.85 4.51
C GLU A 60 -0.76 8.30 4.98
N SER A 61 -1.99 8.78 5.20
CA SER A 61 -2.25 10.11 5.76
C SER A 61 -1.65 10.26 7.16
N PHE A 62 -1.79 9.25 8.00
CA PHE A 62 -1.15 9.24 9.33
C PHE A 62 0.38 9.24 9.23
N ASN A 63 0.96 8.39 8.38
CA ASN A 63 2.40 8.37 8.14
C ASN A 63 2.93 9.71 7.61
N ALA A 64 2.16 10.40 6.75
CA ALA A 64 2.50 11.73 6.27
C ALA A 64 2.51 12.77 7.40
N LYS A 65 1.49 12.74 8.29
CA LYS A 65 1.45 13.59 9.50
C LYS A 65 2.65 13.34 10.42
N ILE A 66 3.01 12.08 10.66
CA ILE A 66 4.19 11.73 11.45
C ILE A 66 5.47 12.26 10.80
N LYS A 67 5.64 12.08 9.48
CA LYS A 67 6.81 12.59 8.75
C LYS A 67 6.92 14.11 8.85
N ALA A 68 5.82 14.83 8.68
CA ALA A 68 5.78 16.28 8.85
C ALA A 68 6.17 16.71 10.27
N PHE A 69 5.62 16.07 11.30
CA PHE A 69 5.95 16.33 12.70
C PHE A 69 7.41 15.98 13.05
N ARG A 70 7.99 14.95 12.43
CA ARG A 70 9.42 14.65 12.55
C ARG A 70 10.28 15.72 11.88
N ALA A 71 9.87 16.26 10.74
CA ALA A 71 10.64 17.29 10.04
C ALA A 71 10.77 18.60 10.85
N THR A 72 9.78 18.92 11.70
CA THR A 72 9.88 20.08 12.62
C THR A 72 10.82 19.83 13.79
N SER A 73 11.21 18.58 14.07
CA SER A 73 12.00 18.18 15.21
C SER A 73 13.36 17.65 14.74
N ARG A 74 14.42 18.46 14.83
CA ARG A 74 15.79 18.06 14.43
C ARG A 74 16.38 17.04 15.42
N GLY A 75 15.99 15.78 15.25
CA GLY A 75 16.40 14.65 16.08
C GLY A 75 15.39 14.34 17.20
N VAL A 76 15.02 13.07 17.33
CA VAL A 76 14.19 12.57 18.43
C VAL A 76 15.12 11.93 19.47
N ARG A 77 15.51 12.70 20.47
CA ARG A 77 16.36 12.21 21.58
C ARG A 77 15.55 11.48 22.65
N ASP A 78 14.28 11.88 22.82
CA ASP A 78 13.33 11.27 23.75
C ASP A 78 12.09 10.78 22.99
N ILE A 79 11.98 9.46 22.85
CA ILE A 79 10.88 8.79 22.14
C ILE A 79 9.57 8.94 22.92
N LYS A 80 9.61 8.91 24.27
CA LYS A 80 8.40 9.03 25.10
C LYS A 80 7.81 10.43 24.96
N PHE A 81 8.66 11.46 25.01
CA PHE A 81 8.23 12.84 24.80
C PHE A 81 7.72 13.09 23.38
N PHE A 82 8.36 12.48 22.37
CA PHE A 82 7.89 12.55 20.98
C PHE A 82 6.50 11.92 20.81
N LEU A 83 6.27 10.73 21.34
CA LEU A 83 4.96 10.06 21.30
C LEU A 83 3.89 10.84 22.05
N PHE A 84 4.24 11.45 23.20
CA PHE A 84 3.34 12.35 23.94
C PHE A 84 2.91 13.56 23.11
N ARG A 85 3.84 14.20 22.40
CA ARG A 85 3.52 15.35 21.52
C ARG A 85 2.70 14.93 20.31
N LEU A 86 3.03 13.79 19.72
CA LEU A 86 2.34 13.23 18.56
C LEU A 86 0.89 12.86 18.89
N SER A 87 0.66 12.24 20.05
CA SER A 87 -0.71 11.96 20.51
C SER A 87 -1.47 13.26 20.81
N LYS A 88 -0.86 14.27 21.42
CA LYS A 88 -1.56 15.54 21.70
C LYS A 88 -1.97 16.35 20.47
N ILE A 89 -1.31 16.18 19.32
CA ILE A 89 -1.60 16.94 18.09
C ILE A 89 -2.57 16.19 17.17
N TYR A 90 -2.56 14.86 17.22
CA TYR A 90 -3.28 14.00 16.28
C TYR A 90 -4.25 13.01 16.92
N ALA A 91 -4.47 13.08 18.25
CA ALA A 91 -5.57 12.39 18.94
C ALA A 91 -6.85 13.23 18.95
#